data_AF-A0A2W1MIG1-F1
#
_entry.id   AF-A0A2W1MIG1-F1
#
_cell.length_a   1.000
_cell.length_b   1.000
_cell.length_c   1.000
_cell.angle_alpha   90.00
_cell.angle_beta   90.00
_cell.angle_gamma   90.00
#
_symmetry.space_group_name_H-M   'P 1'
#
loop_
_entity.id
_entity.type
_entity.pdbx_description
1 polymer ?
#
loop_
_entity_poly.entity_id
_entity_poly.type
_entity_poly.pdbx_seq_one_letter_code
_entity_poly.pdbx_strand_id
1 'polypeptide(L)'
;MDAGAEEAIVPALWGQDTFIEKTGGSEIMGQMWTFDDKAGRPCCLIPEATALFQERSALLLAGRREATFFYAARCYRYERPQALRYREFTQLGVEVLGDPERGLACSQALCIGFLDSLGLAYELDLRANRGLTYYLGGQGFEVRCPVLENQRQVVGGGAYAEGAGFGIGLERLAMALALQRGRETPTSS
;
A
#
# COMPACT_ATOMS: atom_id res chain seq x y z
N MET A 1 -17.49 -0.01 10.68
CA MET A 1 -18.11 0.83 9.63
C MET A 1 -18.07 -0.01 8.37
N ASP A 2 -19.21 -0.31 7.75
CA ASP A 2 -19.20 -0.92 6.42
C ASP A 2 -18.86 0.18 5.41
N ALA A 3 -17.71 0.06 4.75
CA ALA A 3 -17.16 1.09 3.87
C ALA A 3 -17.76 1.03 2.45
N GLY A 4 -18.56 0.01 2.14
CA GLY A 4 -19.06 -0.21 0.78
C GLY A 4 -17.96 -0.43 -0.26
N ALA A 5 -16.78 -0.89 0.18
CA ALA A 5 -15.62 -1.09 -0.67
C ALA A 5 -15.77 -2.34 -1.55
N GLU A 6 -15.51 -2.20 -2.85
CA GLU A 6 -15.51 -3.30 -3.81
C GLU A 6 -14.15 -4.01 -3.82
N GLU A 7 -14.15 -5.34 -3.90
CA GLU A 7 -12.90 -6.07 -4.08
C GLU A 7 -12.36 -5.86 -5.50
N ALA A 8 -11.10 -5.43 -5.59
CA ALA A 8 -10.38 -5.34 -6.85
C ALA A 8 -9.33 -6.45 -6.93
N ILE A 9 -9.43 -7.28 -7.97
CA ILE A 9 -8.41 -8.29 -8.28
C ILE A 9 -7.25 -7.62 -9.01
N VAL A 10 -6.08 -7.64 -8.36
CA VAL A 10 -4.86 -7.00 -8.86
C VAL A 10 -3.97 -8.05 -9.53
N PRO A 11 -3.57 -7.86 -10.80
CA PRO A 11 -2.66 -8.78 -11.48
C PRO A 11 -1.24 -8.70 -10.91
N ALA A 12 -0.55 -9.84 -10.81
CA ALA A 12 0.85 -9.87 -10.34
C ALA A 12 1.86 -9.37 -11.38
N LEU A 13 1.47 -9.30 -12.66
CA LEU A 13 2.32 -8.96 -13.80
C LEU A 13 1.63 -7.88 -14.64
N TRP A 14 2.39 -6.88 -15.04
CA TRP A 14 1.88 -5.77 -15.85
C TRP A 14 2.97 -5.18 -16.77
N GLY A 15 2.60 -4.20 -17.60
CA GLY A 15 3.57 -3.40 -18.35
C GLY A 15 4.43 -2.58 -17.40
N GLN A 16 5.75 -2.51 -17.63
CA GLN A 16 6.64 -1.77 -16.73
C GLN A 16 6.44 -0.25 -16.81
N ASP A 17 5.97 0.26 -17.97
CA ASP A 17 5.83 1.68 -18.24
C ASP A 17 4.90 2.36 -17.23
N THR A 18 3.82 1.67 -16.82
CA THR A 18 2.91 2.07 -15.74
C THR A 18 3.65 2.51 -14.48
N PHE A 19 4.64 1.72 -14.06
CA PHE A 19 5.38 2.01 -12.83
C PHE A 19 6.50 3.01 -13.09
N ILE A 20 7.16 2.97 -14.25
CA ILE A 20 8.19 3.96 -14.58
C ILE A 20 7.61 5.38 -14.58
N GLU A 21 6.46 5.58 -15.23
CA GLU A 21 5.79 6.88 -15.32
C GLU A 21 5.35 7.38 -13.94
N LYS A 22 4.81 6.50 -13.09
CA LYS A 22 4.25 6.88 -11.79
C LYS A 22 5.29 6.99 -10.69
N THR A 23 6.41 6.27 -10.78
CA THR A 23 7.43 6.24 -9.74
C THR A 23 8.61 7.18 -9.99
N GLY A 24 8.76 7.72 -11.20
CA GLY A 24 9.45 8.99 -11.50
C GLY A 24 10.82 9.23 -10.86
N GLY A 25 11.70 8.21 -10.79
CA GLY A 25 13.02 8.34 -10.16
C GLY A 25 13.11 7.86 -8.71
N SER A 26 12.03 7.29 -8.16
CA SER A 26 12.06 6.69 -6.82
C SER A 26 12.99 5.48 -6.74
N GLU A 27 13.38 5.13 -5.51
CA GLU A 27 14.16 3.91 -5.21
C GLU A 27 13.50 2.65 -5.77
N ILE A 28 12.16 2.65 -5.92
CA ILE A 28 11.40 1.51 -6.43
C ILE A 28 11.76 1.18 -7.88
N MET A 29 12.13 2.16 -8.72
CA MET A 29 12.56 1.87 -10.10
C MET A 29 13.78 0.95 -10.15
N GLY A 30 14.74 1.17 -9.25
CA GLY A 30 15.92 0.31 -9.13
C GLY A 30 15.62 -1.06 -8.51
N GLN A 31 14.41 -1.25 -8.00
CA GLN A 31 13.94 -2.46 -7.32
C GLN A 31 12.89 -3.22 -8.15
N MET A 32 12.62 -2.87 -9.41
CA MET A 32 11.64 -3.61 -10.21
C MET A 32 12.21 -4.92 -10.75
N TRP A 33 11.39 -5.97 -10.76
CA TRP A 33 11.68 -7.20 -11.51
C TRP A 33 11.15 -7.04 -12.94
N THR A 34 12.02 -6.73 -13.88
CA THR A 34 11.68 -6.48 -15.29
C THR A 34 12.16 -7.60 -16.20
N PHE A 35 11.40 -7.88 -17.25
CA PHE A 35 11.70 -8.91 -18.25
C PHE A 35 10.82 -8.72 -19.49
N ASP A 36 11.26 -9.25 -20.62
CA ASP A 36 10.46 -9.24 -21.84
C ASP A 36 9.48 -10.42 -21.86
N ASP A 37 8.26 -10.19 -22.35
CA ASP A 37 7.32 -11.27 -22.65
C ASP A 37 7.68 -12.02 -23.94
N LYS A 38 6.87 -13.01 -24.33
CA LYS A 38 7.11 -13.82 -25.54
C LYS A 38 7.10 -13.02 -26.85
N ALA A 39 6.52 -11.82 -26.85
CA ALA A 39 6.48 -10.90 -27.99
C ALA A 39 7.54 -9.79 -27.90
N GLY A 40 8.43 -9.84 -26.90
CA GLY A 40 9.47 -8.83 -26.69
C GLY A 40 8.95 -7.53 -26.07
N ARG A 41 7.76 -7.54 -25.45
CA ARG A 41 7.22 -6.36 -24.76
C ARG A 41 7.76 -6.32 -23.34
N PRO A 42 8.18 -5.14 -22.85
CA PRO A 42 8.73 -5.03 -21.52
C PRO A 42 7.64 -5.15 -20.45
N CYS A 43 7.79 -6.11 -19.56
CA CYS A 43 6.89 -6.39 -18.45
C CYS A 43 7.62 -6.32 -17.12
N CYS A 44 6.85 -6.27 -16.04
CA CYS A 44 7.38 -6.42 -14.69
C CYS A 44 6.42 -7.21 -13.78
N LEU A 45 6.99 -7.77 -12.71
CA LEU A 45 6.20 -8.09 -11.53
C LEU A 45 5.88 -6.79 -10.78
N ILE A 46 4.65 -6.64 -10.31
CA ILE A 46 4.21 -5.37 -9.73
C ILE A 46 4.95 -5.06 -8.41
N PRO A 47 5.56 -3.87 -8.24
CA PRO A 47 6.25 -3.50 -6.99
C PRO A 47 5.32 -2.92 -5.91
N GLU A 48 4.11 -2.52 -6.31
CA GLU A 48 3.01 -1.99 -5.51
C GLU A 48 1.72 -2.02 -6.36
N ALA A 49 0.55 -1.83 -5.75
CA ALA A 49 -0.73 -1.94 -6.46
C ALA A 49 -1.33 -0.60 -6.90
N THR A 50 -1.03 0.52 -6.22
CA THR A 50 -1.70 1.82 -6.42
C THR A 50 -1.49 2.37 -7.83
N ALA A 51 -0.35 2.15 -8.49
CA ALA A 51 -0.17 2.60 -9.88
C ALA A 51 -1.20 2.01 -10.85
N LEU A 52 -1.67 0.77 -10.60
CA LEU A 52 -2.71 0.15 -11.43
C LEU A 52 -4.08 0.81 -11.23
N PHE A 53 -4.39 1.27 -10.02
CA PHE A 53 -5.61 2.02 -9.75
C PHE A 53 -5.58 3.41 -10.38
N GLN A 54 -4.42 4.05 -10.40
CA GLN A 54 -4.22 5.31 -11.11
C GLN A 54 -4.44 5.12 -12.61
N GLU A 55 -3.73 4.17 -13.23
CA GLU A 55 -3.83 3.89 -14.67
C GLU A 55 -5.25 3.49 -15.09
N ARG A 56 -5.93 2.67 -14.28
CA ARG A 56 -7.25 2.12 -14.62
C ARG A 56 -8.41 2.90 -13.99
N SER A 57 -8.14 4.09 -13.44
CA SER A 57 -9.13 4.88 -12.68
C SER A 57 -10.43 5.12 -13.45
N ALA A 58 -10.35 5.52 -14.72
CA ALA A 58 -11.52 5.76 -15.56
C ALA A 58 -12.39 4.51 -15.75
N LEU A 59 -11.75 3.35 -15.94
CA LEU A 59 -12.44 2.06 -16.06
C LEU A 59 -13.08 1.64 -14.74
N LEU A 60 -12.35 1.77 -13.63
CA LEU A 60 -12.82 1.39 -12.29
C LEU A 60 -13.98 2.28 -11.82
N LEU A 61 -13.91 3.59 -12.09
CA LEU A 61 -15.00 4.51 -11.81
C LEU A 61 -16.24 4.19 -12.65
N ALA A 62 -16.08 3.74 -13.90
CA ALA A 62 -17.18 3.35 -14.78
C ALA A 62 -18.29 4.44 -14.87
N GLY A 63 -17.87 5.71 -14.93
CA GLY A 63 -18.77 6.87 -14.97
C GLY A 63 -19.29 7.35 -13.61
N ARG A 64 -18.95 6.67 -12.51
CA ARG A 64 -19.21 7.14 -11.14
C ARG A 64 -18.30 8.32 -10.79
N ARG A 65 -18.76 9.18 -9.88
CA ARG A 65 -17.95 10.28 -9.34
C ARG A 65 -16.88 9.81 -8.35
N GLU A 66 -17.20 8.76 -7.61
CA GLU A 66 -16.31 8.15 -6.64
C GLU A 66 -16.58 6.65 -6.53
N ALA A 67 -15.55 5.90 -6.16
CA ALA A 67 -15.65 4.50 -5.82
C ALA A 67 -14.53 4.12 -4.86
N THR A 68 -14.82 3.23 -3.92
CA THR A 68 -13.85 2.71 -2.96
C THR A 68 -13.59 1.25 -3.26
N PHE A 69 -12.31 0.89 -3.31
CA PHE A 69 -11.87 -0.47 -3.56
C PHE A 69 -10.97 -0.95 -2.43
N PHE A 70 -10.97 -2.25 -2.18
CA PHE A 70 -9.93 -2.90 -1.40
C PHE A 70 -9.27 -4.01 -2.23
N TYR A 71 -8.03 -4.34 -1.88
CA TYR A 71 -7.29 -5.40 -2.55
C TYR A 71 -6.37 -6.14 -1.58
N ALA A 72 -6.11 -7.41 -1.87
CA ALA A 72 -4.99 -8.17 -1.32
C ALA A 72 -4.11 -8.65 -2.49
N ALA A 73 -2.89 -8.13 -2.59
CA ALA A 73 -2.02 -8.34 -3.74
C ALA A 73 -0.61 -8.76 -3.31
N ARG A 74 0.01 -9.67 -4.06
CA ARG A 74 1.44 -9.96 -3.93
C ARG A 74 2.22 -8.92 -4.73
N CYS A 75 3.24 -8.35 -4.12
CA CYS A 75 4.11 -7.33 -4.70
C CYS A 75 5.57 -7.78 -4.59
N TYR A 76 6.40 -7.27 -5.50
CA TYR A 76 7.73 -7.80 -5.75
C TYR A 76 8.76 -6.68 -5.83
N ARG A 77 9.79 -6.73 -4.98
CA ARG A 77 10.89 -5.77 -4.99
C ARG A 77 12.24 -6.47 -5.01
N TYR A 78 13.09 -6.09 -5.93
CA TYR A 78 14.47 -6.52 -6.09
C TYR A 78 15.34 -5.83 -5.02
N GLU A 79 15.13 -6.21 -3.77
CA GLU A 79 15.90 -5.71 -2.64
C GLU A 79 16.65 -6.84 -1.94
N ARG A 80 17.68 -6.46 -1.16
CA ARG A 80 18.38 -7.40 -0.29
C ARG A 80 17.44 -7.82 0.83
N PRO A 81 17.16 -9.12 1.00
CA PRO A 81 16.30 -9.58 2.09
C PRO A 81 16.83 -9.13 3.46
N GLN A 82 15.94 -8.64 4.30
CA GLN A 82 16.17 -8.29 5.71
C GLN A 82 14.99 -8.79 6.55
N ALA A 83 15.05 -8.62 7.88
CA ALA A 83 13.90 -8.94 8.73
C ALA A 83 12.64 -8.20 8.26
N LEU A 84 11.58 -8.94 7.93
CA LEU A 84 10.30 -8.42 7.43
C LEU A 84 10.41 -7.57 6.13
N ARG A 85 11.47 -7.79 5.36
CA ARG A 85 11.69 -7.26 4.02
C ARG A 85 12.07 -8.41 3.10
N TYR A 86 11.10 -8.81 2.29
CA TYR A 86 11.18 -9.94 1.38
C TYR A 86 11.19 -9.42 -0.06
N ARG A 87 11.67 -10.27 -0.98
CA ARG A 87 11.55 -9.97 -2.42
C ARG A 87 10.13 -10.06 -2.94
N GLU A 88 9.29 -10.81 -2.24
CA GLU A 88 7.87 -10.97 -2.48
C GLU A 88 7.15 -10.78 -1.13
N PHE A 89 6.16 -9.90 -1.11
CA PHE A 89 5.41 -9.53 0.09
C PHE A 89 3.96 -9.26 -0.27
N THR A 90 3.08 -9.20 0.72
CA THR A 90 1.65 -9.04 0.50
C THR A 90 1.19 -7.66 0.96
N GLN A 91 0.52 -6.94 0.07
CA GLN A 91 -0.16 -5.70 0.40
C GLN A 91 -1.66 -5.95 0.57
N LEU A 92 -2.21 -5.55 1.70
CA LEU A 92 -3.64 -5.30 1.86
C LEU A 92 -3.85 -3.79 1.77
N GLY A 93 -4.69 -3.31 0.85
CA GLY A 93 -4.85 -1.87 0.66
C GLY A 93 -6.26 -1.44 0.31
N VAL A 94 -6.46 -0.13 0.39
CA VAL A 94 -7.71 0.55 0.04
C VAL A 94 -7.37 1.71 -0.88
N GLU A 95 -8.18 1.87 -1.93
CA GLU A 95 -8.07 2.96 -2.90
C GLU A 95 -9.43 3.64 -3.03
N VAL A 96 -9.47 4.95 -2.79
CA VAL A 96 -10.66 5.80 -2.93
C VAL A 96 -10.45 6.67 -4.17
N LEU A 97 -11.08 6.28 -5.26
CA LEU A 97 -10.99 6.97 -6.54
C LEU A 97 -12.02 8.10 -6.63
N GLY A 98 -11.66 9.16 -7.35
CA GLY A 98 -12.49 10.35 -7.53
C GLY A 98 -11.76 11.61 -7.10
N ASP A 99 -12.29 12.31 -6.10
CA ASP A 99 -11.67 13.52 -5.56
C ASP A 99 -10.51 13.19 -4.60
N PRO A 100 -9.27 13.66 -4.84
CA PRO A 100 -8.11 13.30 -4.02
C PRO A 100 -8.19 13.77 -2.56
N GLU A 101 -8.77 14.94 -2.30
CA GLU A 101 -8.88 15.49 -0.94
C GLU A 101 -9.87 14.68 -0.11
N ARG A 102 -11.06 14.43 -0.66
CA ARG A 102 -12.06 13.56 -0.05
C ARG A 102 -11.55 12.12 0.07
N GLY A 103 -10.85 11.62 -0.94
CA GLY A 103 -10.20 10.31 -0.91
C GLY A 103 -9.21 10.19 0.23
N LEU A 104 -8.39 11.21 0.46
CA LEU A 104 -7.39 11.22 1.54
C LEU A 104 -8.06 11.14 2.91
N ALA A 105 -9.06 11.97 3.16
CA ALA A 105 -9.81 11.93 4.42
C ALA A 105 -10.48 10.56 4.65
N CYS A 106 -11.10 10.00 3.60
CA CYS A 106 -11.76 8.69 3.67
C CYS A 106 -10.75 7.56 3.94
N SER A 107 -9.67 7.50 3.17
CA SER A 107 -8.63 6.47 3.31
C SER A 107 -7.93 6.53 4.68
N GLN A 108 -7.68 7.72 5.24
CA GLN A 108 -7.16 7.87 6.59
C GLN A 108 -8.14 7.33 7.65
N ALA A 109 -9.43 7.68 7.55
CA ALA A 109 -10.45 7.19 8.47
C ALA A 109 -10.61 5.67 8.41
N LEU A 110 -10.58 5.08 7.21
CA LEU A 110 -10.64 3.63 7.01
C LEU A 110 -9.40 2.92 7.57
N CYS A 111 -8.20 3.48 7.36
CA CYS A 111 -6.97 2.94 7.93
C CYS A 111 -7.03 2.92 9.47
N ILE A 112 -7.36 4.06 10.08
CA ILE A 112 -7.47 4.19 11.55
C ILE A 112 -8.51 3.20 12.09
N GLY A 113 -9.73 3.22 11.52
CA GLY A 113 -10.80 2.33 11.96
C GLY A 113 -10.46 0.85 11.82
N PHE A 114 -9.73 0.47 10.77
CA PHE A 114 -9.24 -0.91 10.60
C PHE A 114 -8.21 -1.27 11.67
N LEU A 115 -7.18 -0.45 11.89
CA LEU A 115 -6.14 -0.73 12.87
C LEU A 115 -6.67 -0.74 14.31
N ASP A 116 -7.58 0.18 14.66
CA ASP A 116 -8.27 0.21 15.95
C ASP A 116 -9.08 -1.07 16.17
N SER A 117 -9.76 -1.58 15.13
CA SER A 117 -10.53 -2.83 15.22
C SER A 117 -9.67 -4.06 15.51
N LEU A 118 -8.37 -3.99 15.21
CA LEU A 118 -7.41 -5.06 15.51
C LEU A 118 -6.81 -4.94 16.92
N GLY A 119 -7.07 -3.84 17.63
CA GLY A 119 -6.47 -3.54 18.93
C GLY A 119 -4.96 -3.30 18.84
N LEU A 120 -4.45 -2.90 17.69
CA LEU A 120 -3.01 -2.72 17.46
C LEU A 120 -2.54 -1.39 18.09
N ALA A 121 -1.43 -1.42 18.83
CA ALA A 121 -0.76 -0.20 19.28
C ALA A 121 0.12 0.36 18.15
N TYR A 122 -0.13 1.61 17.75
CA TYR A 122 0.60 2.24 16.65
C TYR A 122 0.82 3.74 16.84
N GLU A 123 1.77 4.28 16.08
CA GLU A 123 2.06 5.71 15.91
C GLU A 123 1.64 6.14 14.50
N LEU A 124 0.84 7.21 14.41
CA LEU A 124 0.34 7.76 13.15
C LEU A 124 1.04 9.09 12.84
N ASP A 125 1.60 9.20 11.64
CA ASP A 125 2.09 10.45 11.07
C ASP A 125 1.27 10.79 9.83
N LEU A 126 0.42 11.83 9.95
CA LEU A 126 -0.46 12.31 8.87
C LEU A 126 0.25 13.22 7.86
N ARG A 127 1.53 13.54 8.06
CA ARG A 127 2.30 14.48 7.23
C ARG A 127 3.65 13.88 6.81
N ALA A 128 3.67 12.58 6.59
CA ALA A 128 4.87 11.86 6.23
C ALA A 128 5.29 12.16 4.79
N ASN A 129 6.58 12.40 4.58
CA ASN A 129 7.15 12.41 3.23
C ASN A 129 7.11 11.00 2.66
N ARG A 130 6.63 10.85 1.42
CA ARG A 130 6.53 9.55 0.76
C ARG A 130 7.56 9.42 -0.35
N GLY A 131 8.09 8.21 -0.52
CA GLY A 131 9.15 7.93 -1.50
C GLY A 131 8.67 7.78 -2.96
N LEU A 132 7.36 7.88 -3.21
CA LEU A 132 6.77 7.74 -4.54
C LEU A 132 6.35 9.11 -5.06
N THR A 133 6.77 9.43 -6.28
CA THR A 133 6.62 10.79 -6.85
C THR A 133 5.20 11.14 -7.25
N TYR A 134 4.31 10.15 -7.38
CA TYR A 134 2.90 10.40 -7.70
C TYR A 134 2.11 11.03 -6.55
N TYR A 135 2.63 11.03 -5.32
CA TYR A 135 1.94 11.64 -4.19
C TYR A 135 1.89 13.16 -4.32
N LEU A 136 0.70 13.74 -4.18
CA LEU A 136 0.51 15.18 -4.30
C LEU A 136 1.34 15.93 -3.25
N GLY A 137 2.22 16.82 -3.70
CA GLY A 137 3.13 17.57 -2.84
C GLY A 137 4.21 16.72 -2.13
N GLY A 138 4.40 15.45 -2.53
CA GLY A 138 5.32 14.52 -1.88
C GLY A 138 4.89 14.09 -0.48
N GLN A 139 3.66 14.41 -0.07
CA GLN A 139 3.12 14.18 1.26
C GLN A 139 2.08 13.06 1.25
N GLY A 140 1.97 12.38 2.39
CA GLY A 140 0.97 11.38 2.65
C GLY A 140 0.91 11.09 4.13
N PHE A 141 0.56 9.85 4.47
CA PHE A 141 0.57 9.40 5.85
C PHE A 141 1.24 8.03 5.98
N GLU A 142 1.71 7.74 7.18
CA GLU A 142 2.23 6.43 7.51
C GLU A 142 1.85 6.02 8.92
N VAL A 143 1.83 4.72 9.13
CA VAL A 143 1.63 4.13 10.44
C VAL A 143 2.83 3.26 10.79
N ARG A 144 3.35 3.46 12.00
CA ARG A 144 4.46 2.70 12.56
C ARG A 144 3.98 1.90 13.76
N CYS A 145 4.49 0.68 13.92
CA CYS A 145 4.21 -0.16 15.08
C CYS A 145 5.46 -0.25 15.97
N PRO A 146 5.47 0.38 17.16
CA PRO A 146 6.64 0.41 18.05
C PRO A 146 7.10 -0.97 18.55
N VAL A 147 6.19 -1.96 18.54
CA VAL A 147 6.51 -3.34 18.91
C VAL A 147 7.50 -3.99 17.94
N LEU A 148 7.58 -3.51 16.70
CA LEU A 148 8.58 -3.94 15.72
C LEU A 148 9.92 -3.25 16.05
N GLU A 149 10.99 -4.02 16.19
CA GLU A 149 12.32 -3.44 16.47
C GLU A 149 12.85 -2.66 15.26
N ASN A 150 12.79 -3.31 14.10
CA ASN A 150 13.20 -2.81 12.78
C ASN A 150 11.99 -2.79 11.82
N GLN A 151 12.08 -2.02 10.73
CA GLN A 151 11.02 -1.93 9.70
C GLN A 151 9.64 -1.60 10.30
N ARG A 152 9.61 -0.60 11.20
CA ARG A 152 8.42 -0.24 11.99
C ARG A 152 7.23 0.22 11.15
N GLN A 153 7.48 0.72 9.95
CA GLN A 153 6.41 1.17 9.06
C GLN A 153 5.58 -0.02 8.56
N VAL A 154 4.29 -0.04 8.92
CA VAL A 154 3.32 -1.06 8.51
C VAL A 154 2.38 -0.55 7.43
N VAL A 155 2.04 0.75 7.46
CA VAL A 155 1.16 1.38 6.46
C VAL A 155 1.87 2.55 5.81
N GLY A 156 1.64 2.71 4.50
CA GLY A 156 1.95 3.95 3.79
C GLY A 156 0.81 4.30 2.84
N GLY A 157 0.42 5.56 2.81
CA GLY A 157 -0.66 6.05 1.95
C GLY A 157 -0.54 7.55 1.67
N GLY A 158 -1.50 8.08 0.92
CA GLY A 158 -1.54 9.47 0.52
C GLY A 158 -2.42 9.72 -0.70
N ALA A 159 -2.56 10.99 -1.07
CA ALA A 159 -3.33 11.42 -2.23
C ALA A 159 -2.49 11.41 -3.51
N TYR A 160 -3.13 11.05 -4.62
CA TYR A 160 -2.61 11.10 -5.98
C TYR A 160 -3.66 11.76 -6.89
N ALA A 161 -3.36 11.95 -8.18
CA ALA A 161 -4.23 12.76 -9.05
C ALA A 161 -5.65 12.19 -9.20
N GLU A 162 -5.77 10.87 -9.22
CA GLU A 162 -7.02 10.14 -9.46
C GLU A 162 -7.78 9.76 -8.17
N GLY A 163 -7.25 10.10 -6.98
CA GLY A 163 -7.83 9.69 -5.70
C GLY A 163 -6.83 9.68 -4.54
N ALA A 164 -7.05 8.79 -3.58
CA ALA A 164 -6.09 8.53 -2.51
C ALA A 164 -6.25 7.11 -1.96
N GLY A 165 -5.21 6.60 -1.31
CA GLY A 165 -5.27 5.27 -0.73
C GLY A 165 -4.11 4.96 0.19
N PHE A 166 -4.07 3.71 0.63
CA PHE A 166 -2.97 3.17 1.43
C PHE A 166 -2.75 1.69 1.16
N GLY A 167 -1.51 1.25 1.38
CA GLY A 167 -1.13 -0.16 1.44
C GLY A 167 -0.58 -0.52 2.81
N ILE A 168 -1.03 -1.66 3.34
CA ILE A 168 -0.56 -2.31 4.56
C ILE A 168 0.36 -3.47 4.15
N GLY A 169 1.59 -3.50 4.67
CA GLY A 169 2.44 -4.68 4.57
C GLY A 169 1.94 -5.79 5.51
N LEU A 170 1.28 -6.81 4.95
CA LEU A 170 0.56 -7.81 5.73
C LEU A 170 1.48 -8.63 6.64
N GLU A 171 2.68 -8.97 6.17
CA GLU A 171 3.67 -9.71 6.96
C GLU A 171 4.11 -8.90 8.20
N ARG A 172 4.26 -7.57 8.05
CA ARG A 172 4.62 -6.69 9.18
C ARG A 172 3.47 -6.51 10.15
N LEU A 173 2.24 -6.36 9.64
CA LEU A 173 1.04 -6.29 10.46
C LEU A 173 0.87 -7.57 11.29
N ALA A 174 0.98 -8.74 10.64
CA ALA A 174 0.86 -10.03 11.32
C ALA A 174 1.93 -10.20 12.41
N MET A 175 3.19 -9.83 12.12
CA MET A 175 4.27 -9.87 13.11
C MET A 175 4.02 -8.92 14.28
N ALA A 176 3.54 -7.70 14.01
CA ALA A 176 3.24 -6.71 15.05
C ALA A 176 2.17 -7.22 16.02
N LEU A 177 1.07 -7.78 15.48
CA LEU A 177 0.00 -8.38 16.29
C LEU A 177 0.48 -9.57 17.11
N ALA A 178 1.30 -10.44 16.53
CA ALA A 178 1.85 -11.61 17.23
C ALA A 178 2.75 -11.19 18.41
N LEU A 179 3.66 -10.23 18.19
CA LEU A 179 4.55 -9.73 19.24
C LEU A 179 3.79 -8.96 20.34
N GLN A 180 2.76 -8.21 19.99
CA GLN A 180 1.95 -7.49 20.97
C GLN A 180 1.22 -8.48 21.89
N ARG A 181 0.53 -9.48 21.32
CA ARG A 181 -0.15 -10.52 22.11
C ARG A 181 0.80 -11.27 23.03
N GLY A 182 2.02 -11.58 22.56
CA GLY A 182 3.04 -12.22 23.37
C GLY A 182 3.49 -11.41 24.58
N ARG A 183 3.47 -10.07 24.49
CA ARG A 183 3.78 -9.15 25.61
C ARG A 183 2.62 -8.96 26.59
N GLU A 184 1.39 -9.17 26.14
CA GLU A 184 0.18 -9.04 26.98
C GLU A 184 -0.05 -10.24 27.89
N THR A 185 0.54 -11.41 27.62
CA THR A 185 0.59 -12.54 28.56
C THR A 185 1.63 -12.30 29.66
N PRO A 186 1.23 -12.05 30.93
CA PRO A 186 2.19 -12.08 32.04
C PRO A 186 2.62 -13.53 32.25
N THR A 187 3.89 -13.72 32.61
CA THR A 187 4.35 -14.94 33.26
C THR A 187 3.47 -15.13 34.50
N SER A 188 2.62 -16.15 34.51
CA SER A 188 1.95 -16.60 35.72
C SER A 188 3.02 -17.17 36.65
N SER A 189 3.44 -16.39 37.64
CA SER A 189 4.21 -16.85 38.80
C SER A 189 3.59 -16.28 40.07
#